data_AF-A0A915XJH7-F1
#
_entry.id   AF-A0A915XJH7-F1
#
_cell.length_a   1.000
_cell.length_b   1.000
_cell.length_c   1.000
_cell.angle_alpha   90.00
_cell.angle_beta   90.00
_cell.angle_gamma   90.00
#
_symmetry.space_group_name_H-M   'P 1'
#
loop_
_entity.id
_entity.type
_entity.pdbx_description
1 polymer ?
#
loop_
_entity_poly.entity_id
_entity_poly.type
_entity_poly.pdbx_seq_one_letter_code
_entity_poly.pdbx_strand_id
1 'polypeptide(L)'
;MAAQSDVPKILVVGGKTFSDSLTAYALKMAQKLDLEIIALNVDEDILDLSADEQAAAREAFFEAAEQSAADLAEKAESMDIKFTSMVVVNRIQTTIEKILNQELGVRYILSEPAPDRSEHHRDRVQNPVLQLVGPETHHIDPVSVRDEGEK
;
A
#
# COMPACT_ATOMS: atom_id res chain seq x y z
N MET A 1 16.68 22.96 -10.17
CA MET A 1 15.86 21.73 -10.09
C MET A 1 15.22 21.77 -8.71
N ALA A 2 13.89 21.94 -8.64
CA ALA A 2 13.20 21.98 -7.37
C ALA A 2 13.29 20.59 -6.74
N ALA A 3 13.77 20.51 -5.50
CA ALA A 3 13.64 19.29 -4.72
C ALA A 3 12.14 18.99 -4.63
N GLN A 4 11.71 17.90 -5.25
CA GLN A 4 10.36 17.39 -5.07
C GLN A 4 10.27 17.06 -3.58
N SER A 5 9.52 17.88 -2.83
CA SER A 5 9.37 17.73 -1.40
C SER A 5 8.70 16.40 -1.14
N ASP A 6 9.48 15.43 -0.67
CA ASP A 6 9.02 14.07 -0.49
C ASP A 6 8.23 13.98 0.82
N VAL A 7 6.98 14.45 0.76
CA VAL A 7 6.08 14.42 1.92
C VAL A 7 5.94 12.96 2.33
N PRO A 8 6.23 12.62 3.59
CA PRO A 8 6.28 11.23 4.00
C PRO A 8 4.87 10.63 4.06
N LYS A 9 4.73 9.40 3.56
CA LYS A 9 3.44 8.74 3.34
C LYS A 9 3.41 7.34 3.94
N ILE A 10 2.20 6.89 4.25
CA ILE A 10 1.90 5.48 4.51
C ILE A 10 0.99 4.93 3.42
N LEU A 11 1.31 3.73 2.95
CA LEU A 11 0.46 2.96 2.06
C LEU A 11 -0.36 1.97 2.89
N VAL A 12 -1.68 2.10 2.88
CA VAL A 12 -2.62 1.22 3.58
C VAL A 12 -3.26 0.29 2.56
N VAL A 13 -2.98 -1.01 2.64
CA VAL A 13 -3.43 -2.01 1.69
C VAL A 13 -4.53 -2.86 2.32
N GLY A 14 -5.67 -2.94 1.64
CA GLY A 14 -6.82 -3.75 2.02
C GLY A 14 -7.52 -4.36 0.82
N GLY A 15 -8.48 -5.25 1.09
CA GLY A 15 -9.34 -5.85 0.07
C GLY A 15 -10.54 -4.93 -0.25
N LYS A 16 -11.76 -5.47 -0.14
CA LYS A 16 -13.01 -4.69 -0.29
C LYS A 16 -13.20 -3.62 0.77
N THR A 17 -12.70 -3.85 1.98
CA THR A 17 -12.88 -2.96 3.12
C THR A 17 -11.61 -2.90 3.96
N PHE A 18 -11.45 -1.83 4.72
CA PHE A 18 -10.44 -1.74 5.77
C PHE A 18 -11.06 -2.08 7.13
N SER A 19 -10.46 -2.99 7.89
CA SER A 19 -10.85 -3.25 9.27
C SER A 19 -10.69 -2.01 10.16
N ASP A 20 -11.48 -1.96 11.23
CA ASP A 20 -11.39 -0.89 12.23
C ASP A 20 -10.01 -0.83 12.89
N SER A 21 -9.36 -1.99 13.08
CA SER A 21 -8.02 -2.06 13.66
C SER A 21 -6.97 -1.46 12.73
N LEU A 22 -6.99 -1.81 11.44
CA LEU A 22 -6.09 -1.23 10.43
C LEU A 22 -6.33 0.27 10.29
N THR A 23 -7.60 0.69 10.16
CA THR A 23 -8.04 2.09 10.10
C THR A 23 -7.51 2.88 11.29
N ALA A 24 -7.80 2.43 12.52
CA ALA A 24 -7.41 3.13 13.74
C ALA A 24 -5.89 3.20 13.90
N TYR A 25 -5.17 2.16 13.48
CA TYR A 25 -3.71 2.14 13.53
C TYR A 25 -3.10 3.10 12.51
N ALA A 26 -3.57 3.06 11.26
CA ALA A 26 -3.10 3.93 10.18
C ALA A 26 -3.30 5.41 10.53
N LEU A 27 -4.51 5.79 10.98
CA LEU A 27 -4.81 7.17 11.37
C LEU A 27 -3.94 7.65 12.54
N LYS A 28 -3.78 6.83 13.59
CA LYS A 28 -2.92 7.17 14.73
C LYS A 28 -1.45 7.29 14.33
N MET A 29 -0.98 6.43 13.43
CA MET A 29 0.39 6.48 12.94
C MET A 29 0.63 7.73 12.10
N ALA A 30 -0.27 8.00 11.14
CA ALA A 30 -0.21 9.18 10.29
C ALA A 30 -0.22 10.48 11.09
N GLN A 31 -1.14 10.61 12.05
CA GLN A 31 -1.20 11.80 12.91
C GLN A 31 0.06 11.97 13.77
N LYS A 32 0.59 10.89 14.36
CA LYS A 32 1.77 10.97 15.24
C LYS A 32 3.06 11.31 14.51
N LEU A 33 3.17 10.89 13.26
CA LEU A 33 4.40 10.99 12.47
C LEU A 33 4.29 12.05 11.36
N ASP A 34 3.17 12.77 11.30
CA ASP A 34 2.87 13.78 10.28
C ASP A 34 3.01 13.22 8.85
N LEU A 35 2.28 12.12 8.58
CA LEU A 35 2.31 11.39 7.32
C LEU A 35 1.02 11.56 6.54
N GLU A 36 1.11 11.61 5.21
CA GLU A 36 -0.04 11.45 4.32
C GLU A 36 -0.44 9.98 4.20
N ILE A 37 -1.71 9.70 3.92
CA ILE A 37 -2.23 8.35 3.72
C ILE A 37 -2.54 8.13 2.23
N ILE A 38 -2.01 7.04 1.69
CA ILE A 38 -2.46 6.44 0.42
C ILE A 38 -3.19 5.14 0.77
N ALA A 39 -4.50 5.08 0.55
CA ALA A 39 -5.28 3.85 0.68
C ALA A 39 -5.33 3.10 -0.64
N LEU A 40 -5.07 1.79 -0.60
CA LEU A 40 -5.15 0.89 -1.72
C LEU A 40 -6.13 -0.24 -1.39
N ASN A 41 -7.27 -0.24 -2.06
CA ASN A 41 -8.14 -1.41 -2.14
C ASN A 41 -7.74 -2.21 -3.37
N VAL A 42 -7.32 -3.47 -3.15
CA VAL A 42 -6.88 -4.35 -4.24
C VAL A 42 -7.45 -5.76 -4.05
N ASP A 43 -7.95 -6.32 -5.15
CA ASP A 43 -8.46 -7.69 -5.20
C ASP A 43 -7.88 -8.41 -6.42
N GLU A 44 -7.05 -9.41 -6.16
CA GLU A 44 -6.43 -10.23 -7.20
C GLU A 44 -7.21 -11.51 -7.48
N ASP A 45 -8.09 -11.94 -6.57
CA ASP A 45 -8.88 -13.17 -6.70
C ASP A 45 -9.89 -13.04 -7.85
N ILE A 46 -10.38 -11.84 -8.11
CA ILE A 46 -11.25 -11.54 -9.26
C ILE A 46 -10.55 -11.88 -10.58
N LEU A 47 -9.22 -11.80 -10.68
CA LEU A 47 -8.50 -12.15 -11.91
C LEU A 47 -8.60 -13.63 -12.26
N ASP A 48 -8.83 -14.48 -11.26
CA ASP A 48 -8.86 -15.93 -11.39
C ASP A 48 -10.30 -16.47 -11.64
N LEU A 49 -11.31 -15.59 -11.68
CA LEU A 49 -12.71 -15.91 -12.01
C LEU A 49 -12.95 -16.05 -13.53
N SER A 50 -14.04 -16.71 -13.91
CA SER A 50 -14.48 -16.72 -15.31
C SER A 50 -14.93 -15.34 -15.79
N ALA A 51 -14.95 -15.10 -17.11
CA ALA A 51 -15.31 -13.78 -17.67
C ALA A 51 -16.70 -13.30 -17.24
N ASP A 52 -17.66 -14.22 -17.12
CA ASP A 52 -19.03 -13.90 -16.70
C ASP A 52 -19.10 -13.55 -15.21
N GLU A 53 -18.31 -14.23 -14.37
CA GLU A 53 -18.21 -13.96 -12.93
C GLU A 53 -17.42 -12.68 -12.64
N GLN A 54 -16.42 -12.35 -13.47
CA GLN A 54 -15.60 -11.16 -13.31
C GLN A 54 -16.39 -9.87 -13.36
N ALA A 55 -17.38 -9.76 -14.24
CA ALA A 55 -18.15 -8.53 -14.38
C ALA A 55 -18.89 -8.17 -13.08
N ALA A 56 -19.66 -9.13 -12.55
CA ALA A 56 -20.40 -8.95 -11.30
C ALA A 56 -19.47 -8.80 -10.08
N ALA A 57 -18.39 -9.57 -10.03
CA ALA A 57 -17.44 -9.50 -8.93
C ALA A 57 -16.69 -8.16 -8.89
N ARG A 58 -16.32 -7.60 -10.05
CA ARG A 58 -15.70 -6.27 -10.16
C ARG A 58 -16.64 -5.18 -9.66
N GLU A 59 -17.87 -5.16 -10.15
CA GLU A 59 -18.85 -4.14 -9.75
C GLU A 59 -19.05 -4.13 -8.23
N ALA A 60 -19.30 -5.30 -7.64
CA ALA A 60 -19.45 -5.44 -6.20
C ALA A 60 -18.18 -5.07 -5.41
N PHE A 61 -16.99 -5.32 -5.98
CA PHE A 61 -15.72 -4.91 -5.38
C PHE A 61 -15.54 -3.40 -5.38
N PHE A 62 -15.74 -2.74 -6.53
CA PHE A 62 -15.58 -1.30 -6.65
C PHE A 62 -16.55 -0.54 -5.75
N GLU A 63 -17.82 -0.95 -5.71
CA GLU A 63 -18.83 -0.31 -4.83
C GLU A 63 -18.42 -0.37 -3.36
N ALA A 64 -18.04 -1.57 -2.87
CA ALA A 64 -17.63 -1.75 -1.47
C ALA A 64 -16.32 -1.00 -1.15
N ALA A 65 -15.35 -1.06 -2.06
CA ALA A 65 -14.05 -0.42 -1.90
C ALA A 65 -14.13 1.10 -1.91
N GLU A 66 -14.92 1.69 -2.81
CA GLU A 66 -15.12 3.13 -2.87
C GLU A 66 -15.81 3.65 -1.60
N GLN A 67 -16.84 2.94 -1.10
CA GLN A 67 -17.47 3.30 0.16
C GLN A 67 -16.48 3.18 1.34
N SER A 68 -15.72 2.08 1.40
CA SER A 68 -14.73 1.89 2.48
C SER A 68 -13.62 2.94 2.43
N ALA A 69 -13.19 3.36 1.24
CA ALA A 69 -12.20 4.42 1.07
C ALA A 69 -12.77 5.79 1.47
N ALA A 70 -14.03 6.07 1.15
CA ALA A 70 -14.71 7.29 1.57
C ALA A 70 -14.83 7.39 3.11
N ASP A 71 -15.19 6.29 3.77
CA ASP A 71 -15.29 6.23 5.23
C ASP A 71 -13.92 6.48 5.90
N LEU A 72 -12.84 5.98 5.32
CA LEU A 72 -11.48 6.24 5.81
C LEU A 72 -11.05 7.68 5.52
N ALA A 73 -11.41 8.23 4.36
CA ALA A 73 -11.13 9.61 3.97
C ALA A 73 -11.77 10.60 4.96
N GLU A 74 -13.05 10.41 5.31
CA GLU A 74 -13.76 11.26 6.28
C GLU A 74 -13.06 11.25 7.65
N LYS A 75 -12.65 10.06 8.11
CA LYS A 75 -11.90 9.92 9.37
C LYS A 75 -10.54 10.61 9.29
N ALA A 76 -9.82 10.49 8.17
CA ALA A 76 -8.53 11.16 7.97
C ALA A 76 -8.67 12.69 7.95
N GLU A 77 -9.66 13.21 7.23
CA GLU A 77 -9.96 14.65 7.15
C GLU A 77 -10.30 15.23 8.53
N SER A 78 -11.08 14.51 9.34
CA SER A 78 -11.39 14.91 10.73
C SER A 78 -10.15 15.04 11.64
N MET A 79 -9.03 14.45 11.22
CA MET A 79 -7.76 14.45 11.94
C MET A 79 -6.69 15.33 11.27
N ASP A 80 -7.06 16.12 10.25
CA ASP A 80 -6.16 16.95 9.42
C ASP A 80 -5.06 16.13 8.71
N ILE A 81 -5.38 14.88 8.36
CA ILE A 81 -4.48 13.98 7.62
C ILE A 81 -4.86 14.03 6.15
N LYS A 82 -3.90 14.35 5.29
CA LYS A 82 -4.09 14.26 3.84
C LYS A 82 -4.27 12.82 3.41
N PHE A 83 -5.23 12.60 2.53
CA PHE A 83 -5.68 11.27 2.13
C PHE A 83 -5.84 11.19 0.60
N THR A 84 -5.37 10.10 0.02
CA THR A 84 -5.69 9.68 -1.35
C THR A 84 -6.06 8.20 -1.35
N SER A 85 -6.92 7.79 -2.29
CA SER A 85 -7.35 6.39 -2.43
C SER A 85 -7.22 5.89 -3.85
N MET A 86 -6.92 4.60 -3.98
CA MET A 86 -6.86 3.85 -5.23
C MET A 86 -7.62 2.54 -5.07
N VAL A 87 -8.48 2.23 -6.03
CA VAL A 87 -9.22 0.97 -6.09
C VAL A 87 -8.84 0.25 -7.37
N VAL A 88 -8.30 -0.96 -7.27
CA VAL A 88 -7.71 -1.67 -8.41
C VAL A 88 -7.99 -3.17 -8.34
N VAL A 89 -8.35 -3.78 -9.47
CA VAL A 89 -8.35 -5.24 -9.62
C VAL A 89 -7.08 -5.64 -10.36
N ASN A 90 -6.09 -6.12 -9.60
CA ASN A 90 -4.76 -6.50 -10.12
C ASN A 90 -4.01 -7.34 -9.08
N ARG A 91 -2.88 -7.93 -9.46
CA ARG A 91 -1.98 -8.60 -8.51
C ARG A 91 -1.45 -7.60 -7.48
N ILE A 92 -1.51 -7.97 -6.21
CA ILE A 92 -1.24 -7.08 -5.08
C ILE A 92 0.20 -6.56 -5.15
N GLN A 93 1.16 -7.49 -5.28
CA GLN A 93 2.59 -7.17 -5.28
C GLN A 93 2.98 -6.22 -6.42
N THR A 94 2.51 -6.50 -7.63
CA THR A 94 2.77 -5.64 -8.80
C THR A 94 2.16 -4.24 -8.64
N THR A 95 1.02 -4.14 -7.95
CA THR A 95 0.36 -2.84 -7.70
C THR A 95 1.13 -2.04 -6.66
N ILE A 96 1.57 -2.68 -5.58
CA ILE A 96 2.41 -2.05 -4.56
C ILE A 96 3.71 -1.54 -5.19
N GLU A 97 4.42 -2.37 -5.96
CA GLU A 97 5.68 -1.97 -6.63
C GLU A 97 5.47 -0.76 -7.55
N LYS A 98 4.36 -0.71 -8.29
CA LYS A 98 4.03 0.45 -9.14
C LYS A 98 3.84 1.72 -8.33
N ILE A 99 3.13 1.63 -7.20
CA ILE A 99 2.90 2.78 -6.31
C ILE A 99 4.22 3.24 -5.70
N LEU A 100 5.05 2.34 -5.20
CA LEU A 100 6.35 2.68 -4.61
C LEU A 100 7.29 3.38 -5.63
N ASN A 101 7.21 3.01 -6.91
CA ASN A 101 7.97 3.67 -7.96
C ASN A 101 7.44 5.07 -8.35
N GLN A 102 6.15 5.34 -8.10
CA GLN A 102 5.50 6.62 -8.43
C GLN A 102 5.48 7.59 -7.25
N GLU A 103 5.38 7.05 -6.04
CA GLU A 103 5.20 7.77 -4.79
C GLU A 103 6.44 7.63 -3.90
N LEU A 104 7.45 8.45 -4.19
CA LEU A 104 8.78 8.40 -3.55
C LEU A 104 8.74 8.51 -2.01
N GLY A 105 7.66 9.08 -1.45
CA GLY A 105 7.53 9.37 -0.02
C GLY A 105 6.97 8.24 0.83
N VAL A 106 6.61 7.08 0.24
CA VAL A 106 6.06 5.95 1.00
C VAL A 106 7.14 5.34 1.89
N ARG A 107 6.97 5.46 3.21
CA ARG A 107 7.91 4.93 4.22
C ARG A 107 7.45 3.62 4.84
N TYR A 108 6.14 3.42 4.87
CA TYR A 108 5.49 2.32 5.58
C TYR A 108 4.38 1.73 4.73
N ILE A 109 4.29 0.41 4.74
CA ILE A 109 3.15 -0.32 4.17
C ILE A 109 2.43 -1.01 5.33
N LEU A 110 1.13 -0.75 5.44
CA LEU A 110 0.24 -1.35 6.42
C LEU A 110 -0.73 -2.26 5.69
N SER A 111 -0.82 -3.52 6.09
CA SER A 111 -1.83 -4.44 5.58
C SER A 111 -2.54 -5.16 6.72
N GLU A 112 -3.71 -5.71 6.41
CA GLU A 112 -4.29 -6.73 7.27
C GLU A 112 -3.39 -7.96 7.31
N PRO A 113 -3.30 -8.65 8.45
CA PRO A 113 -2.70 -9.98 8.47
C PRO A 113 -3.55 -10.88 7.58
N ALA A 114 -2.91 -11.60 6.65
CA ALA A 114 -3.60 -12.62 5.89
C ALA A 114 -4.29 -13.58 6.88
N PRO A 115 -5.58 -13.92 6.68
CA PRO A 115 -6.22 -14.99 7.44
C PRO A 115 -5.61 -16.31 6.98
N ASP A 116 -4.39 -16.61 7.42
CA ASP A 116 -3.72 -17.84 7.03
C ASP A 116 -4.45 -19.03 7.67
N ARG A 117 -4.39 -20.14 6.95
CA ARG A 117 -4.86 -21.48 7.26
C ARG A 117 -4.18 -22.01 8.52
N SER A 118 -4.54 -21.45 9.66
CA SER A 118 -4.11 -21.91 10.97
C SER A 118 -5.30 -21.81 11.91
N GLU A 119 -6.19 -22.78 11.78
CA GLU A 119 -6.91 -23.27 12.96
C GLU A 119 -5.87 -23.48 14.07
N HIS A 120 -6.19 -23.00 15.27
CA HIS A 120 -5.32 -22.91 16.45
C HIS A 120 -4.51 -21.62 16.58
N HIS A 121 -5.18 -20.52 16.92
CA HIS A 121 -4.99 -19.82 18.21
C HIS A 121 -6.09 -18.76 18.35
N ARG A 122 -7.17 -19.12 19.07
CA ARG A 122 -8.06 -18.10 19.67
C ARG A 122 -7.23 -17.29 20.67
N ASP A 123 -7.47 -15.99 20.73
CA ASP A 123 -6.91 -15.01 21.69
C ASP A 123 -5.57 -14.31 21.36
N ARG A 124 -5.33 -13.91 20.10
CA ARG A 124 -4.33 -12.88 19.80
C ARG A 124 -4.92 -11.73 18.98
N VAL A 125 -4.78 -10.52 19.53
CA VAL A 125 -5.05 -9.26 18.84
C VAL A 125 -4.39 -9.30 17.46
N GLN A 126 -5.21 -9.28 16.40
CA GLN A 126 -4.75 -9.19 15.02
C GLN A 126 -4.15 -7.80 14.81
N ASN A 127 -2.85 -7.68 15.03
CA ASN A 127 -2.11 -6.44 14.78
C ASN A 127 -1.86 -6.29 13.28
N PRO A 128 -2.03 -5.08 12.71
CA PRO A 128 -1.64 -4.78 11.34
C PRO A 128 -0.17 -5.13 11.08
N VAL A 129 0.12 -5.60 9.86
CA VAL A 129 1.49 -5.92 9.44
C VAL A 129 2.15 -4.64 8.91
N LEU A 130 3.31 -4.30 9.47
CA LEU A 130 4.13 -3.17 9.03
C LEU A 130 5.32 -3.68 8.21
N GLN A 131 5.45 -3.21 6.98
CA GLN A 131 6.68 -3.38 6.20
C GLN A 131 7.40 -2.03 6.05
N LEU A 132 8.72 -2.07 6.27
CA LEU A 132 9.63 -0.94 6.09
C LEU A 132 10.20 -0.99 4.68
N VAL A 133 10.05 0.10 3.93
CA VAL A 133 10.70 0.25 2.62
C VAL A 133 12.10 0.79 2.85
N GLY A 134 13.12 -0.05 2.62
CA GLY A 134 14.52 0.37 2.75
C GLY A 134 14.97 1.22 1.56
N PRO A 135 15.93 2.16 1.73
CA PRO A 135 16.50 2.87 0.59
C PRO A 135 17.30 1.89 -0.27
N GLU A 136 16.90 1.70 -1.53
CA GLU A 136 17.70 0.94 -2.48
C GLU A 136 19.06 1.63 -2.67
N THR A 137 20.12 0.99 -2.20
CA THR A 137 21.49 1.41 -2.49
C THR A 137 21.72 1.27 -3.98
N HIS A 138 21.80 2.41 -4.68
CA HIS A 138 22.28 2.47 -6.06
C HIS A 138 23.62 1.72 -6.15
N HIS A 139 23.60 0.57 -6.83
CA HIS A 139 24.80 -0.15 -7.21
C HIS A 139 25.52 0.71 -8.25
N ILE A 140 26.55 1.42 -7.82
CA ILE A 140 27.54 2.04 -8.70
C ILE A 140 28.37 0.90 -9.30
N ASP A 141 28.21 0.66 -10.60
CA ASP A 141 29.13 -0.18 -11.38
C ASP A 141 30.56 0.37 -11.26
N PRO A 142 31.58 -0.46 -10.97
CA PRO A 142 32.96 -0.02 -11.03
C PRO A 142 33.36 0.26 -12.49
N VAL A 143 33.71 1.51 -12.77
CA VAL A 143 34.39 1.93 -14.00
C VAL A 143 35.62 1.04 -14.22
N SER A 144 35.58 0.21 -15.27
CA SER A 144 36.78 -0.44 -15.80
C SER A 144 37.71 0.61 -16.38
N VAL A 145 38.78 0.91 -15.64
CA VAL A 145 39.93 1.64 -16.15
C VAL A 145 40.61 0.72 -17.16
N ARG A 146 40.46 1.01 -18.45
CA ARG A 146 41.33 0.44 -19.49
C ARG A 146 42.64 1.21 -19.47
N ASP A 147 43.62 0.57 -18.85
CA ASP A 147 45.04 0.85 -19.03
C ASP A 147 45.42 0.47 -20.47
N GLU A 148 45.59 1.45 -21.33
CA GLU A 148 46.29 1.27 -22.61
C GLU A 148 47.45 2.26 -22.66
N GLY A 149 48.58 1.81 -22.13
CA GLY A 149 49.88 2.41 -22.34
C GLY A 149 50.96 1.34 -22.35
N GLU A 150 51.25 0.76 -23.51
CA GLU A 150 52.64 0.47 -23.91
C GLU A 150 52.71 -0.02 -25.37
N LYS A 151 53.20 0.86 -26.24
CA LYS A 151 54.29 0.56 -27.17
C LYS A 151 54.98 1.82 -27.65
#